data_AF-A0A839UID8-F1
#
_entry.id   AF-A0A839UID8-F1
#
_cell.length_a   1.000
_cell.length_b   1.000
_cell.length_c   1.000
_cell.angle_alpha   90.00
_cell.angle_beta   90.00
_cell.angle_gamma   90.00
#
_symmetry.space_group_name_H-M   'P 1'
#
loop_
_entity.id
_entity.type
_entity.pdbx_description
1 polymer ?
#
loop_
_entity_poly.entity_id
_entity_poly.type
_entity_poly.pdbx_seq_one_letter_code
_entity_poly.pdbx_strand_id
1 'polypeptide(L)'
;MNFLRIACALLAAWLWLSGCTPQATEVWHQVSGQVQLPDEATLQADTQLVVLLEERSEAHKAPARLAELRQQAQLPMHFLLQNLHLNPTAFASYQLRAHIETRGGRLLWRSAQAQPLTPENASVTLTLNAVAPQTPITLFFKCDDEGLRLRIDGEQATLSLAEHTYLLTRIASASGTHYQSEAADFWTKGDEAVLTLVGQPQRHCSAEPLVSPWAEAA
;
A
#
# COMPACT_ATOMS: atom_id res chain seq x y z
N MET A 1 -48.19 75.18 -33.31
CA MET A 1 -47.14 75.30 -34.35
C MET A 1 -45.82 75.50 -33.62
N ASN A 2 -44.77 74.76 -34.01
CA ASN A 2 -43.41 74.63 -33.41
C ASN A 2 -43.34 73.68 -32.20
N PHE A 3 -42.94 72.41 -32.38
CA PHE A 3 -41.56 71.88 -32.52
C PHE A 3 -40.62 72.39 -31.41
N LEU A 4 -40.16 71.50 -30.50
CA LEU A 4 -38.81 70.93 -30.54
C LEU A 4 -38.49 70.13 -29.25
N ARG A 5 -37.90 68.96 -29.48
CA ARG A 5 -37.36 67.95 -28.57
C ARG A 5 -36.49 68.51 -27.44
N ILE A 6 -36.57 67.95 -26.23
CA ILE A 6 -35.42 67.51 -25.42
C ILE A 6 -35.88 66.29 -24.61
N ALA A 7 -35.36 65.13 -24.99
CA ALA A 7 -35.32 63.93 -24.18
C ALA A 7 -33.90 63.85 -23.62
N CYS A 8 -33.74 63.78 -22.30
CA CYS A 8 -32.56 63.19 -21.67
C CYS A 8 -32.76 63.01 -20.16
N ALA A 9 -32.22 61.91 -19.66
CA ALA A 9 -32.02 61.55 -18.26
C ALA A 9 -33.25 61.08 -17.47
N LEU A 10 -33.36 59.76 -17.31
CA LEU A 10 -33.28 59.05 -16.02
C LEU A 10 -33.54 57.56 -16.26
N LEU A 11 -32.48 56.83 -16.62
CA LEU A 11 -32.51 55.37 -16.76
C LEU A 11 -31.26 54.79 -16.08
N ALA A 12 -31.51 53.82 -15.21
CA ALA A 12 -30.61 52.77 -14.75
C ALA A 12 -29.41 53.16 -13.84
N ALA A 13 -29.68 53.23 -12.53
CA ALA A 13 -28.67 53.01 -11.49
C ALA A 13 -28.92 51.66 -10.80
N TRP A 14 -28.73 50.57 -11.53
CA TRP A 14 -28.63 49.20 -10.98
C TRP A 14 -27.37 48.57 -11.56
N LEU A 15 -26.20 49.08 -11.15
CA LEU A 15 -24.90 48.55 -11.52
C LEU A 15 -24.36 47.57 -10.47
N TRP A 16 -24.78 46.31 -10.61
CA TRP A 16 -23.97 45.10 -10.47
C TRP A 16 -22.94 45.09 -9.31
N LEU A 17 -23.41 44.77 -8.10
CA LEU A 17 -22.59 44.09 -7.11
C LEU A 17 -22.38 42.64 -7.57
N SER A 18 -21.51 42.47 -8.56
CA SER A 18 -20.95 41.15 -8.89
C SER A 18 -20.08 40.72 -7.72
N GLY A 19 -20.69 40.03 -6.76
CA GLY A 19 -19.92 39.29 -5.77
C GLY A 19 -18.98 38.34 -6.50
N CYS A 20 -17.68 38.51 -6.32
CA CYS A 20 -16.71 37.45 -6.60
C CYS A 20 -17.11 36.24 -5.75
N THR A 21 -17.89 35.32 -6.31
CA THR A 21 -17.94 33.95 -5.80
C THR A 21 -16.55 33.37 -5.98
N PRO A 22 -15.84 33.00 -4.89
CA PRO A 22 -14.56 32.33 -5.03
C PRO A 22 -14.77 31.04 -5.86
N GLN A 23 -13.98 30.93 -6.93
CA GLN A 23 -13.97 29.79 -7.84
C GLN A 23 -13.82 28.49 -7.05
N ALA A 24 -14.65 27.51 -7.41
CA ALA A 24 -14.65 26.18 -6.85
C ALA A 24 -13.22 25.62 -6.81
N THR A 25 -12.82 25.17 -5.62
CA THR A 25 -11.57 24.49 -5.33
C THR A 25 -11.39 23.35 -6.32
N GLU A 26 -10.34 23.40 -7.13
CA GLU A 26 -10.02 22.37 -8.11
C GLU A 26 -9.64 21.09 -7.36
N VAL A 27 -10.60 20.15 -7.29
CA VAL A 27 -10.39 18.84 -6.66
C VAL A 27 -9.72 17.94 -7.69
N TRP A 28 -8.54 17.45 -7.35
CA TRP A 28 -7.87 16.47 -8.19
C TRP A 28 -8.53 15.11 -8.02
N HIS A 29 -9.18 14.66 -9.08
CA HIS A 29 -9.92 13.40 -9.10
C HIS A 29 -9.10 12.22 -9.62
N GLN A 30 -7.96 12.48 -10.24
CA GLN A 30 -7.12 11.44 -10.82
C GLN A 30 -5.63 11.79 -10.79
N VAL A 31 -4.81 10.75 -10.72
CA VAL A 31 -3.35 10.80 -10.86
C VAL A 31 -2.95 9.65 -11.76
N SER A 32 -2.19 9.94 -12.81
CA SER A 32 -1.79 8.95 -13.81
C SER A 32 -0.28 8.94 -14.04
N GLY A 33 0.22 7.89 -14.68
CA GLY A 33 1.64 7.82 -14.96
C GLY A 33 2.14 6.50 -15.51
N GLN A 34 3.46 6.36 -15.46
CA GLN A 34 4.20 5.19 -15.92
C GLN A 34 5.07 4.62 -14.81
N VAL A 35 5.26 3.31 -14.83
CA VAL A 35 6.22 2.61 -13.97
C VAL A 35 7.31 2.02 -14.84
N GLN A 36 8.56 2.34 -14.52
CA GLN A 36 9.72 1.90 -15.27
C GLN A 36 10.56 0.97 -14.41
N LEU A 37 11.01 -0.13 -15.02
CA LEU A 37 12.07 -0.97 -14.49
C LEU A 37 13.42 -0.51 -15.03
N PRO A 38 14.54 -0.89 -14.39
CA PRO A 38 15.86 -0.71 -14.96
C PRO A 38 15.98 -1.43 -16.30
N ASP A 39 16.89 -0.97 -17.15
CA ASP A 39 17.19 -1.63 -18.42
C ASP A 39 17.57 -3.10 -18.18
N GLU A 40 17.14 -3.99 -19.09
CA GLU A 40 17.33 -5.45 -19.02
C GLU A 40 16.57 -6.20 -17.91
N ALA A 41 15.75 -5.51 -17.11
CA ALA A 41 14.89 -6.16 -16.14
C ALA A 41 13.81 -7.02 -16.81
N THR A 42 13.56 -8.21 -16.26
CA THR A 42 12.48 -9.10 -16.69
C THR A 42 11.38 -9.18 -15.64
N LEU A 43 10.13 -9.17 -16.08
CA LEU A 43 8.99 -9.46 -15.23
C LEU A 43 8.79 -10.96 -15.12
N GLN A 44 8.59 -11.45 -13.90
CA GLN A 44 8.15 -12.82 -13.68
C GLN A 44 6.65 -12.93 -14.01
N ALA A 45 6.23 -14.11 -14.47
CA ALA A 45 4.81 -14.42 -14.59
C ALA A 45 4.12 -14.33 -13.21
N ASP A 46 2.83 -13.98 -13.20
CA ASP A 46 2.01 -13.90 -11.99
C ASP A 46 2.48 -12.87 -10.95
N THR A 47 3.02 -11.75 -11.44
CA THR A 47 3.37 -10.59 -10.61
C THR A 47 2.34 -9.48 -10.70
N GLN A 48 2.12 -8.77 -9.58
CA GLN A 48 1.20 -7.65 -9.48
C GLN A 48 1.97 -6.36 -9.29
N LEU A 49 1.59 -5.33 -10.05
CA LEU A 49 1.98 -3.96 -9.80
C LEU A 49 1.01 -3.36 -8.77
N VAL A 50 1.58 -2.80 -7.71
CA VAL A 50 0.87 -2.05 -6.67
C VAL A 50 1.35 -0.61 -6.70
N VAL A 51 0.43 0.34 -6.88
CA VAL A 51 0.70 1.78 -6.79
C VAL A 51 -0.06 2.35 -5.62
N LEU A 52 0.65 3.03 -4.73
CA LEU A 52 0.13 3.62 -3.51
C LEU A 52 0.19 5.14 -3.60
N LEU A 53 -0.92 5.79 -3.27
CA LEU A 53 -0.95 7.20 -2.93
C LEU A 53 -1.04 7.35 -1.42
N GLU A 54 -0.08 8.09 -0.88
CA GLU A 54 0.11 8.22 0.55
C GLU A 54 0.19 9.69 0.96
N GLU A 55 -0.23 9.98 2.18
CA GLU A 55 0.09 11.22 2.87
C GLU A 55 1.31 11.01 3.76
N ARG A 56 2.32 11.87 3.58
CA ARG A 56 3.54 11.87 4.38
C ARG A 56 3.19 12.04 5.85
N SER A 57 3.64 11.08 6.65
CA SER A 57 3.53 11.13 8.11
C SER A 57 4.81 11.68 8.75
N GLU A 58 4.71 12.08 10.01
CA GLU A 58 5.85 12.32 10.89
C GLU A 58 6.82 11.13 10.89
N ALA A 59 8.11 11.43 11.15
CA ALA A 59 9.14 10.42 11.29
C ALA A 59 8.70 9.35 12.31
N HIS A 60 8.89 8.07 11.97
CA HIS A 60 8.52 6.88 12.77
C HIS A 60 7.06 6.42 12.73
N LYS A 61 6.16 7.11 12.02
CA LYS A 61 4.81 6.60 11.76
C LYS A 61 4.63 6.23 10.29
N ALA A 62 3.96 5.11 10.04
CA ALA A 62 3.62 4.69 8.69
C ALA A 62 2.73 5.76 8.02
N PRO A 63 2.99 6.11 6.75
CA PRO A 63 2.19 7.10 6.06
C PRO A 63 0.75 6.62 5.89
N ALA A 64 -0.21 7.55 5.90
CA ALA A 64 -1.61 7.22 5.70
C ALA A 64 -1.84 6.88 4.23
N ARG A 65 -2.41 5.70 3.95
CA ARG A 65 -2.74 5.28 2.58
C ARG A 65 -4.05 5.92 2.16
N LEU A 66 -4.00 6.76 1.12
CA LEU A 66 -5.16 7.48 0.59
C LEU A 66 -5.83 6.73 -0.56
N ALA A 67 -5.03 6.07 -1.39
CA ALA A 67 -5.51 5.23 -2.48
C ALA A 67 -4.50 4.14 -2.83
N GLU A 68 -5.02 3.06 -3.44
CA GLU A 68 -4.22 1.92 -3.89
C GLU A 68 -4.79 1.39 -5.20
N LEU A 69 -3.88 1.15 -6.14
CA LEU A 69 -4.16 0.40 -7.37
C LEU A 69 -3.38 -0.90 -7.30
N ARG A 70 -4.08 -2.02 -7.55
CA ARG A 70 -3.47 -3.32 -7.81
C ARG A 70 -3.85 -3.77 -9.21
N GLN A 71 -2.87 -4.15 -10.02
CA GLN A 71 -3.10 -4.70 -11.36
C GLN A 71 -2.01 -5.71 -11.73
N GLN A 72 -2.23 -6.48 -12.79
CA GLN A 72 -1.19 -7.36 -13.34
C GLN A 72 0.00 -6.52 -13.84
N ALA A 73 1.23 -6.89 -13.45
CA ALA A 73 2.41 -6.23 -13.99
C ALA A 73 2.66 -6.68 -15.44
N GLN A 74 2.67 -5.73 -16.37
CA GLN A 74 2.94 -5.95 -17.79
C GLN A 74 3.69 -4.76 -18.37
N LEU A 75 4.75 -5.00 -19.16
CA LEU A 75 5.49 -3.93 -19.81
C LEU A 75 4.79 -3.53 -21.13
N PRO A 76 4.66 -2.22 -21.44
CA PRO A 76 4.92 -1.07 -20.58
C PRO A 76 3.86 -0.94 -19.46
N MET A 77 4.29 -0.56 -18.25
CA MET A 77 3.40 -0.43 -17.10
C MET A 77 2.86 1.01 -17.00
N HIS A 78 1.56 1.16 -17.16
CA HIS A 78 0.84 2.41 -16.94
C HIS A 78 -0.06 2.30 -15.71
N PHE A 79 -0.33 3.40 -15.02
CA PHE A 79 -1.27 3.42 -13.90
C PHE A 79 -2.22 4.62 -14.00
N LEU A 80 -3.42 4.44 -13.43
CA LEU A 80 -4.40 5.49 -13.22
C LEU A 80 -5.07 5.27 -11.86
N LEU A 81 -4.82 6.18 -10.93
CA LEU A 81 -5.59 6.32 -9.70
C LEU A 81 -6.74 7.29 -9.98
N GLN A 82 -7.96 6.89 -9.68
CA GLN A 82 -9.19 7.64 -9.97
C GLN A 82 -10.06 7.77 -8.72
N ASN A 83 -11.08 8.63 -8.78
CA ASN A 83 -11.99 8.93 -7.66
C ASN A 83 -11.25 9.45 -6.42
N LEU A 84 -10.21 10.25 -6.67
CA LEU A 84 -9.43 10.84 -5.59
C LEU A 84 -10.15 12.07 -5.02
N HIS A 85 -9.99 12.26 -3.71
CA HIS A 85 -10.48 13.40 -2.96
C HIS A 85 -9.29 14.06 -2.25
N LEU A 86 -8.39 14.65 -3.03
CA LEU A 86 -7.18 15.28 -2.50
C LEU A 86 -7.45 16.71 -2.07
N ASN A 87 -6.90 17.10 -0.91
CA ASN A 87 -6.95 18.48 -0.46
C ASN A 87 -5.87 19.28 -1.24
N PRO A 88 -6.26 20.28 -2.06
CA PRO A 88 -5.32 21.03 -2.85
C PRO A 88 -4.33 21.86 -2.01
N THR A 89 -4.66 22.20 -0.77
CA THR A 89 -3.72 22.91 0.11
C THR A 89 -2.67 22.00 0.75
N ALA A 90 -2.85 20.67 0.63
CA ALA A 90 -1.98 19.67 1.21
C ALA A 90 -1.14 18.92 0.17
N PHE A 91 -1.08 19.38 -1.09
CA PHE A 91 -0.35 18.66 -2.15
C PHE A 91 1.09 18.28 -1.79
N ALA A 92 1.80 19.15 -1.07
CA ALA A 92 3.17 18.91 -0.64
C ALA A 92 3.34 17.72 0.33
N SER A 93 2.26 17.25 0.97
CA SER A 93 2.28 16.06 1.82
C SER A 93 2.00 14.77 1.02
N TYR A 94 1.46 14.86 -0.20
CA TYR A 94 1.11 13.67 -0.97
C TYR A 94 2.29 13.11 -1.76
N GLN A 95 2.40 11.79 -1.77
CA GLN A 95 3.46 11.08 -2.44
C GLN A 95 2.97 9.76 -3.04
N LEU A 96 3.55 9.40 -4.17
CA LEU A 96 3.35 8.11 -4.81
C LEU A 96 4.49 7.15 -4.49
N ARG A 97 4.14 5.88 -4.35
CA ARG A 97 5.07 4.76 -4.36
C ARG A 97 4.54 3.68 -5.27
N ALA A 98 5.45 2.89 -5.82
CA ALA A 98 5.08 1.70 -6.55
C ALA A 98 5.98 0.53 -6.15
N HIS A 99 5.43 -0.67 -6.23
CA HIS A 99 6.18 -1.90 -6.11
C HIS A 99 5.57 -2.99 -6.95
N ILE A 100 6.37 -4.02 -7.20
CA ILE A 100 5.93 -5.25 -7.85
C ILE A 100 6.18 -6.39 -6.89
N GLU A 101 5.15 -7.20 -6.70
CA GLU A 101 5.19 -8.38 -5.85
C GLU A 101 4.66 -9.60 -6.59
N THR A 102 5.03 -10.79 -6.13
CA THR A 102 4.39 -12.03 -6.57
C THR A 102 2.95 -12.09 -6.04
N ARG A 103 2.10 -12.95 -6.60
CA ARG A 103 0.79 -13.29 -5.99
C ARG A 103 0.91 -13.70 -4.51
N GLY A 104 2.05 -14.30 -4.13
CA GLY A 104 2.39 -14.66 -2.75
C GLY A 104 2.99 -13.52 -1.93
N GLY A 105 2.81 -12.25 -2.28
CA GLY A 105 3.23 -11.09 -1.47
C GLY A 105 4.74 -10.92 -1.33
N ARG A 106 5.55 -11.63 -2.14
CA ARG A 106 7.01 -11.45 -2.14
C ARG A 106 7.36 -10.24 -2.98
N LEU A 107 7.93 -9.23 -2.34
CA LEU A 107 8.39 -8.00 -2.98
C LEU A 107 9.59 -8.28 -3.92
N LEU A 108 9.46 -7.92 -5.20
CA LEU A 108 10.48 -8.10 -6.23
C LEU A 108 11.12 -6.77 -6.65
N TRP A 109 10.30 -5.73 -6.80
CA TRP A 109 10.72 -4.41 -7.25
C TRP A 109 10.04 -3.33 -6.42
N ARG A 110 10.71 -2.21 -6.14
CA ARG A 110 10.13 -1.10 -5.38
C ARG A 110 10.71 0.24 -5.82
N SER A 111 9.90 1.29 -5.79
CA SER A 111 10.34 2.66 -6.03
C SER A 111 11.44 3.05 -5.06
N ALA A 112 12.56 3.55 -5.59
CA ALA A 112 13.73 3.93 -4.78
C ALA A 112 13.40 5.00 -3.75
N GLN A 113 12.55 5.95 -4.14
CA GLN A 113 12.12 7.08 -3.33
C GLN A 113 10.60 7.25 -3.47
N ALA A 114 9.98 7.93 -2.50
CA ALA A 114 8.61 8.39 -2.67
C ALA A 114 8.62 9.57 -3.65
N GLN A 115 7.71 9.54 -4.62
CA GLN A 115 7.60 10.59 -5.62
C GLN A 115 6.56 11.62 -5.18
N PRO A 116 6.93 12.87 -4.86
CA PRO A 116 5.97 13.88 -4.46
C PRO A 116 4.97 14.17 -5.58
N LEU A 117 3.71 14.41 -5.20
CA LEU A 117 2.74 14.98 -6.11
C LEU A 117 2.82 16.51 -6.06
N THR A 118 2.79 17.12 -7.23
CA THR A 118 2.64 18.57 -7.38
C THR A 118 1.44 18.84 -8.28
N PRO A 119 0.77 19.99 -8.15
CA PRO A 119 -0.29 20.39 -9.06
C PRO A 119 0.15 20.48 -10.53
N GLU A 120 1.45 20.54 -10.79
CA GLU A 120 2.01 20.67 -12.14
C GLU A 120 2.28 19.31 -12.81
N ASN A 121 2.32 18.22 -12.03
CA ASN A 121 2.66 16.89 -12.51
C ASN A 121 1.39 16.10 -12.88
N ALA A 122 0.79 16.44 -14.03
CA ALA A 122 -0.39 15.72 -14.55
C ALA A 122 -0.12 14.23 -14.87
N SER A 123 1.15 13.87 -15.12
CA SER A 123 1.62 12.50 -15.32
C SER A 123 2.95 12.28 -14.62
N VAL A 124 3.07 11.17 -13.88
CA VAL A 124 4.24 10.86 -13.04
C VAL A 124 4.97 9.62 -13.56
N THR A 125 6.30 9.63 -13.54
CA THR A 125 7.11 8.43 -13.80
C THR A 125 7.68 7.91 -12.49
N LEU A 126 7.47 6.62 -12.22
CA LEU A 126 8.00 5.91 -11.05
C LEU A 126 9.05 4.90 -11.51
N THR A 127 10.31 5.12 -11.14
CA THR A 127 11.40 4.17 -11.40
C THR A 127 11.54 3.21 -10.24
N LEU A 128 11.54 1.90 -10.54
CA LEU A 128 11.71 0.85 -9.54
C LEU A 128 13.15 0.33 -9.52
N ASN A 129 13.58 -0.12 -8.35
CA ASN A 129 14.81 -0.88 -8.17
C ASN A 129 14.48 -2.31 -7.74
N ALA A 130 15.35 -3.25 -8.09
CA ALA A 130 15.26 -4.61 -7.60
C ALA A 130 15.37 -4.63 -6.08
N VAL A 131 14.52 -5.42 -5.44
CA VAL A 131 14.66 -5.76 -4.03
C VAL A 131 15.56 -6.99 -3.93
N ALA A 132 16.52 -6.96 -3.01
CA ALA A 132 17.39 -8.12 -2.78
C ALA A 132 16.52 -9.36 -2.50
N PRO A 133 16.84 -10.53 -3.10
CA PRO A 133 16.08 -11.75 -2.87
C PRO A 133 15.99 -12.03 -1.37
N GLN A 134 14.76 -12.18 -0.86
CA GLN A 134 14.55 -12.62 0.50
C GLN A 134 14.51 -14.15 0.52
N THR A 135 15.42 -14.76 1.27
CA THR A 135 15.38 -16.19 1.52
C THR A 135 14.22 -16.47 2.46
N PRO A 136 13.29 -17.37 2.09
CA PRO A 136 12.20 -17.74 2.98
C PRO A 136 12.72 -18.28 4.31
N ILE A 137 12.14 -17.83 5.41
CA ILE A 137 12.53 -18.24 6.76
C ILE A 137 11.57 -19.34 7.19
N THR A 138 12.09 -20.42 7.77
CA THR A 138 11.26 -21.47 8.37
C THR A 138 11.49 -21.48 9.88
N LEU A 139 10.40 -21.35 10.63
CA LEU A 139 10.36 -21.41 12.08
C LEU A 139 9.58 -22.66 12.50
N PHE A 140 9.98 -23.23 13.63
CA PHE A 140 9.32 -24.39 14.24
C PHE A 140 8.83 -24.01 15.62
N PHE A 141 7.61 -24.42 15.94
CA PHE A 141 6.96 -24.19 17.21
C PHE A 141 6.34 -25.49 17.70
N LYS A 142 6.23 -25.63 19.01
CA LYS A 142 5.41 -26.66 19.65
C LYS A 142 4.17 -26.00 20.24
N CYS A 143 2.99 -26.40 19.79
CA CYS A 143 1.70 -25.94 20.31
C CYS A 143 1.05 -27.10 21.06
N ASP A 144 0.93 -26.99 22.39
CA ASP A 144 0.57 -28.12 23.25
C ASP A 144 1.52 -29.32 23.02
N ASP A 145 1.05 -30.40 22.39
CA ASP A 145 1.85 -31.57 21.98
C ASP A 145 2.01 -31.74 20.46
N GLU A 146 1.57 -30.75 19.68
CA GLU A 146 1.66 -30.78 18.21
C GLU A 146 2.77 -29.86 17.69
N GLY A 147 3.55 -30.38 16.74
CA GLY A 147 4.55 -29.59 16.02
C GLY A 147 3.92 -28.70 14.95
N LEU A 148 4.33 -27.44 14.91
CA LEU A 148 3.91 -26.43 13.96
C LEU A 148 5.12 -25.92 13.19
N ARG A 149 5.01 -25.89 11.86
CA ARG A 149 6.02 -25.29 10.98
C ARG A 149 5.46 -24.05 10.31
N LEU A 150 6.15 -22.92 10.47
CA LEU A 150 5.80 -21.66 9.82
C LEU A 150 6.88 -21.30 8.79
N ARG A 151 6.51 -21.30 7.51
CA ARG A 151 7.39 -20.85 6.41
C ARG A 151 6.98 -19.44 5.99
N ILE A 152 7.82 -18.46 6.22
CA ILE A 152 7.59 -17.04 5.90
C ILE A 152 8.28 -16.70 4.58
N ASP A 153 7.55 -16.04 3.69
CA ASP A 153 8.03 -15.58 2.38
C ASP A 153 7.45 -14.19 2.09
N GLY A 154 8.19 -13.14 2.45
CA GLY A 154 7.69 -11.76 2.41
C GLY A 154 6.55 -11.54 3.41
N GLU A 155 5.41 -11.03 2.92
CA GLU A 155 4.21 -10.78 3.72
C GLU A 155 3.28 -12.00 3.82
N GLN A 156 3.59 -13.12 3.16
CA GLN A 156 2.84 -14.37 3.31
C GLN A 156 3.58 -15.35 4.21
N ALA A 157 2.81 -16.18 4.90
CA ALA A 157 3.31 -17.32 5.64
C ALA A 157 2.48 -18.57 5.35
N THR A 158 3.15 -19.71 5.26
CA THR A 158 2.52 -21.03 5.20
C THR A 158 2.68 -21.69 6.57
N LEU A 159 1.57 -21.87 7.26
CA LEU A 159 1.50 -22.57 8.54
C LEU A 159 1.10 -24.02 8.28
N SER A 160 1.96 -24.98 8.64
CA SER A 160 1.67 -26.40 8.61
C SER A 160 1.53 -26.92 10.04
N LEU A 161 0.38 -27.54 10.34
CA LEU A 161 0.08 -28.16 11.64
C LEU A 161 -0.59 -29.52 11.37
N ALA A 162 0.04 -30.60 11.81
CA ALA A 162 -0.31 -31.97 11.41
C ALA A 162 -0.46 -32.07 9.88
N GLU A 163 -1.58 -32.59 9.38
CA GLU A 163 -1.88 -32.74 7.94
C GLU A 163 -2.52 -31.49 7.30
N HIS A 164 -2.66 -30.38 8.05
CA HIS A 164 -3.31 -29.17 7.57
C HIS A 164 -2.30 -28.08 7.23
N THR A 165 -2.58 -27.33 6.17
CA THR A 165 -1.78 -26.18 5.77
C THR A 165 -2.66 -24.96 5.57
N TYR A 166 -2.23 -23.83 6.13
CA TYR A 166 -2.93 -22.55 6.06
C TYR A 166 -2.02 -21.51 5.42
N LEU A 167 -2.55 -20.79 4.42
CA LEU A 167 -1.90 -19.64 3.84
C LEU A 167 -2.37 -18.39 4.59
N LEU A 168 -1.43 -17.68 5.20
CA LEU A 168 -1.68 -16.53 6.06
C LEU A 168 -1.00 -15.29 5.50
N THR A 169 -1.65 -14.14 5.61
CA THR A 169 -1.06 -12.85 5.26
C THR A 169 -0.70 -12.08 6.53
N ARG A 170 0.45 -11.41 6.52
CA ARG A 170 0.89 -10.57 7.63
C ARG A 170 -0.04 -9.36 7.77
N ILE A 171 -0.44 -9.07 9.00
CA ILE A 171 -1.26 -7.90 9.34
C ILE A 171 -0.56 -7.00 10.35
N ALA A 172 -1.00 -5.76 10.43
CA ALA A 172 -0.45 -4.78 11.37
C ALA A 172 -0.68 -5.23 12.83
N SER A 173 0.37 -5.19 13.64
CA SER A 173 0.34 -5.55 15.05
C SER A 173 1.08 -4.50 15.89
N ALA A 174 0.62 -4.28 17.13
CA ALA A 174 1.27 -3.35 18.06
C ALA A 174 2.60 -3.89 18.59
N SER A 175 2.75 -5.21 18.67
CA SER A 175 4.01 -5.89 18.97
C SER A 175 4.01 -7.29 18.37
N GLY A 176 5.20 -7.86 18.20
CA GLY A 176 5.35 -9.18 17.56
C GLY A 176 5.01 -9.15 16.08
N THR A 177 4.84 -10.33 15.49
CA THR A 177 4.45 -10.53 14.11
C THR A 177 3.12 -11.27 14.06
N HIS A 178 2.16 -10.74 13.31
CA HIS A 178 0.81 -11.29 13.22
C HIS A 178 0.52 -11.70 11.78
N TYR A 179 0.07 -12.93 11.59
CA TYR A 179 -0.39 -13.47 10.32
C TYR A 179 -1.83 -13.96 10.47
N GLN A 180 -2.68 -13.67 9.49
CA GLN A 180 -4.10 -13.99 9.54
C GLN A 180 -4.61 -14.48 8.19
N SER A 181 -5.62 -15.33 8.25
CA SER A 181 -6.47 -15.76 7.15
C SER A 181 -7.90 -15.92 7.66
N GLU A 182 -8.84 -16.29 6.78
CA GLU A 182 -10.21 -16.61 7.21
C GLU A 182 -10.29 -17.82 8.13
N ALA A 183 -9.32 -18.74 8.07
CA ALA A 183 -9.36 -20.02 8.81
C ALA A 183 -8.45 -20.07 10.03
N ALA A 184 -7.45 -19.20 10.09
CA ALA A 184 -6.38 -19.26 11.09
C ALA A 184 -5.80 -17.87 11.38
N ASP A 185 -5.49 -17.64 12.65
CA ASP A 185 -4.84 -16.46 13.19
C ASP A 185 -3.61 -16.89 14.00
N PHE A 186 -2.44 -16.37 13.64
CA PHE A 186 -1.17 -16.74 14.24
C PHE A 186 -0.37 -15.50 14.60
N TRP A 187 -0.09 -15.33 15.89
CA TRP A 187 0.69 -14.23 16.43
C TRP A 187 1.94 -14.75 17.13
N THR A 188 3.09 -14.12 16.91
CA THR A 188 4.37 -14.52 17.52
C THR A 188 5.16 -13.33 18.05
N LYS A 189 5.84 -13.51 19.17
CA LYS A 189 6.71 -12.51 19.80
C LYS A 189 7.88 -13.21 20.51
N GLY A 190 9.09 -13.06 19.94
CA GLY A 190 10.26 -13.78 20.46
C GLY A 190 10.05 -15.29 20.31
N ASP A 191 10.19 -16.02 21.42
CA ASP A 191 10.02 -17.48 21.46
C ASP A 191 8.58 -17.90 21.78
N GLU A 192 7.66 -16.96 21.97
CA GLU A 192 6.25 -17.24 22.24
C GLU A 192 5.40 -17.05 20.99
N ALA A 193 4.37 -17.88 20.85
CA ALA A 193 3.36 -17.72 19.83
C ALA A 193 1.97 -18.16 20.32
N VAL A 194 0.95 -17.68 19.63
CA VAL A 194 -0.46 -17.97 19.88
C VAL A 194 -1.10 -18.35 18.54
N LEU A 195 -1.76 -19.50 18.51
CA LEU A 195 -2.53 -19.97 17.36
C LEU A 195 -4.01 -20.03 17.71
N THR A 196 -4.85 -19.44 16.87
CA THR A 196 -6.30 -19.61 16.90
C THR A 196 -6.77 -20.12 15.55
N LEU A 197 -7.41 -21.30 15.54
CA LEU A 197 -8.08 -21.84 14.36
C LEU A 197 -9.59 -21.61 14.49
N VAL A 198 -10.28 -21.35 13.38
CA VAL A 198 -11.74 -21.12 13.41
C VAL A 198 -12.46 -22.30 14.06
N GLY A 199 -13.29 -22.00 15.06
CA GLY A 199 -14.06 -23.00 15.79
C GLY A 199 -13.26 -23.81 16.82
N GLN A 200 -11.99 -23.46 17.07
CA GLN A 200 -11.14 -24.13 18.06
C GLN A 200 -10.69 -23.17 19.17
N PRO A 201 -10.38 -23.67 20.38
CA PRO A 201 -9.76 -22.85 21.41
C PRO A 201 -8.38 -22.35 20.99
N GLN A 202 -8.01 -21.20 21.55
CA GLN A 202 -6.66 -20.65 21.40
C GLN A 202 -5.62 -21.60 21.99
N ARG A 203 -4.50 -21.78 21.28
CA ARG A 203 -3.35 -22.61 21.71
C ARG A 203 -2.14 -21.73 21.95
N HIS A 204 -1.40 -22.03 23.01
CA HIS A 204 -0.11 -21.41 23.28
C HIS A 204 0.99 -22.26 22.67
N CYS A 205 1.94 -21.60 22.01
CA CYS A 205 3.04 -22.25 21.33
C CYS A 205 4.36 -21.64 21.80
N SER A 206 5.41 -22.47 21.85
CA SER A 206 6.78 -22.02 22.10
C SER A 206 7.68 -22.40 20.93
N ALA A 207 8.60 -21.51 20.56
CA ALA A 207 9.59 -21.77 19.53
C ALA A 207 10.44 -22.98 19.94
N GLU A 208 10.66 -23.89 19.00
CA GLU A 208 11.61 -24.97 19.19
C GLU A 208 13.01 -24.46 18.85
N PRO A 209 14.02 -24.70 19.71
CA PRO A 209 15.39 -24.37 19.38
C PRO A 209 15.75 -25.03 18.05
N LEU A 210 16.31 -24.28 17.11
CA LEU A 210 16.94 -24.87 15.94
C LEU A 210 18.10 -25.73 16.43
N VAL A 211 17.90 -27.04 16.54
CA VAL A 211 18.97 -27.97 16.87
C VAL A 211 19.93 -27.93 15.68
N SER A 212 21.04 -27.20 15.84
CA SER A 212 22.08 -27.16 14.82
C SER A 212 22.71 -28.55 14.74
N PRO A 213 22.76 -29.19 13.56
CA PRO A 213 23.43 -30.49 13.42
C PRO A 213 24.94 -30.43 13.73
N TRP A 214 25.51 -29.24 13.94
CA TRP A 214 26.90 -29.03 14.34
C TRP A 214 27.09 -28.87 15.86
N ALA A 215 26.02 -28.79 16.65
CA ALA A 215 26.08 -28.58 18.10
C ALA A 215 26.48 -29.84 18.89
N GLU A 216 26.42 -31.02 18.27
CA GLU A 216 26.77 -32.31 18.90
C GLU A 216 28.25 -32.70 18.68
N ALA A 217 29.01 -31.88 17.95
CA ALA A 217 30.40 -32.18 17.56
C ALA A 217 31.46 -31.41 18.38
N ALA A 218 31.09 -30.74 19.47
CA ALA A 218 31.97 -29.93 20.32
C ALA A 218 32.17 -30.53 21.72
#